data_AF-A0A0G4MG56-F1
#
_entry.id   AF-A0A0G4MG56-F1
#
_cell.length_a   1.000
_cell.length_b   1.000
_cell.length_c   1.000
_cell.angle_alpha   90.00
_cell.angle_beta   90.00
_cell.angle_gamma   90.00
#
_symmetry.space_group_name_H-M   'P 1'
#
loop_
_entity.id
_entity.type
_entity.pdbx_description
1 polymer ?
#
loop_
_entity_poly.entity_id
_entity_poly.type
_entity_poly.pdbx_seq_one_letter_code
_entity_poly.pdbx_strand_id
1 'polypeptide(L)'
;FSSPKQGTFHHYSDFWRLEPSTREWTKIECKGKTPPARSGHRMTYWKHYIILFGGFQDTSNQTKYLADLWIFDTQNFSWHTPTLPPAQLKPDARSSFTLLPHEKGAVLYGGYSRVKATVAANKQAKGASQGQKNILRPLIHDDCFFLRMAPAPDGSPPTAPPVIRWERRKKPANAPAPKRAGATMTYHKGRGILFGGVHDVEESEDGMDSEFFRELFAWNVERNRFFPMALRKPRQQQGKKAAGADQRGAGRRARAQDREDELLKQLAALETGASLEDADDMDLDRKADEPEADETPLREMPVSMELPHPRFNAQMAVQDDVLYIYGGTFEQKDREFTFDDLYAVDLGKMDGCKEIFNRPAEDWFDSEDEDDDDDEDDEDDEEEDDDDDEDMAGDEPAKNMHTPSKRKKKQEDEVSVGGSETTAATSVPDDDDTEATASVDDGLPHPRPFETRREFFVRTSNEWQEVLMTQLRWKNIQPESYPIKELKAKAFELSEEKWWDCREEINALEEEQEAAGITEVVSLAERGDAAAGGARRR
;
A
#
# COMPACT_ATOMS: atom_id res chain seq x y z
N PHE A 1 -5.31 4.02 6.40
CA PHE A 1 -6.37 3.73 5.42
C PHE A 1 -6.49 2.24 5.41
N SER A 2 -7.52 1.74 6.10
CA SER A 2 -7.87 0.33 6.18
C SER A 2 -9.30 0.23 5.65
N SER A 3 -9.50 -0.55 4.58
CA SER A 3 -10.82 -0.82 4.03
C SER A 3 -11.66 -1.55 5.10
N PRO A 4 -12.92 -1.16 5.34
CA PRO A 4 -13.80 -1.82 6.31
C PRO A 4 -14.02 -3.32 6.07
N LYS A 5 -13.64 -3.83 4.89
CA LYS A 5 -13.84 -5.23 4.45
C LYS A 5 -12.59 -6.12 4.57
N GLN A 6 -11.42 -5.59 4.94
CA GLN A 6 -10.20 -6.40 5.10
C GLN A 6 -10.11 -6.97 6.53
N GLY A 7 -10.32 -8.29 6.64
CA GLY A 7 -10.52 -9.04 7.89
C GLY A 7 -9.31 -9.20 8.81
N THR A 8 -8.08 -8.91 8.40
CA THR A 8 -6.91 -8.83 9.29
C THR A 8 -5.79 -8.10 8.55
N PHE A 9 -5.24 -7.03 9.12
CA PHE A 9 -4.02 -6.39 8.59
C PHE A 9 -2.80 -7.10 9.19
N HIS A 10 -2.08 -7.83 8.36
CA HIS A 10 -0.80 -8.42 8.74
C HIS A 10 0.32 -7.41 8.49
N HIS A 11 1.12 -7.17 9.51
CA HIS A 11 2.30 -6.32 9.43
C HIS A 11 3.53 -7.20 9.48
N TYR A 12 4.46 -6.99 8.56
CA TYR A 12 5.75 -7.68 8.55
C TYR A 12 6.85 -6.80 9.14
N SER A 13 7.86 -7.44 9.72
CA SER A 13 9.11 -6.86 10.23
C SER A 13 10.35 -7.37 9.50
N ASP A 14 10.14 -8.11 8.41
CA ASP A 14 11.20 -8.65 7.59
C ASP A 14 11.93 -7.55 6.82
N PHE A 15 13.17 -7.85 6.44
CA PHE A 15 14.01 -6.89 5.73
C PHE A 15 14.78 -7.60 4.63
N TRP A 16 14.56 -7.20 3.39
CA TRP A 16 15.06 -7.87 2.21
C TRP A 16 15.92 -6.93 1.37
N ARG A 17 16.91 -7.51 0.69
CA ARG A 17 17.73 -6.84 -0.31
C ARG A 17 17.58 -7.58 -1.64
N LEU A 18 17.41 -6.80 -2.71
CA LEU A 18 17.52 -7.26 -4.09
C LEU A 18 18.92 -6.92 -4.60
N GLU A 19 19.62 -7.89 -5.18
CA GLU A 19 20.84 -7.66 -5.95
C GLU A 19 20.49 -7.50 -7.43
N PRO A 20 20.58 -6.30 -8.03
CA PRO A 20 20.12 -6.09 -9.40
C PRO A 20 20.89 -6.89 -10.46
N SER A 21 22.17 -7.18 -10.22
CA SER A 21 22.99 -7.94 -11.18
C SER A 21 22.59 -9.41 -11.28
N THR A 22 22.21 -10.04 -10.16
CA THR A 22 21.79 -11.44 -10.13
C THR A 22 20.27 -11.59 -10.13
N ARG A 23 19.54 -10.52 -9.84
CA ARG A 23 18.07 -10.49 -9.64
C ARG A 23 17.60 -11.38 -8.49
N GLU A 24 18.46 -11.56 -7.50
CA GLU A 24 18.18 -12.42 -6.34
C GLU A 24 17.76 -11.58 -5.13
N TRP A 25 16.75 -12.08 -4.42
CA TRP A 25 16.34 -11.55 -3.13
C TRP A 25 17.05 -12.30 -2.01
N THR A 26 17.58 -11.56 -1.04
CA THR A 26 18.18 -12.11 0.17
C THR A 26 17.54 -11.46 1.38
N LYS A 27 17.00 -12.27 2.29
CA LYS A 27 16.54 -11.81 3.59
C LYS A 27 17.75 -11.44 4.44
N ILE A 28 17.74 -10.22 4.97
CA ILE A 28 18.81 -9.71 5.84
C ILE A 28 18.47 -10.07 7.28
N GLU A 29 19.11 -11.12 7.78
CA GLU A 29 19.04 -11.49 9.18
C GLU A 29 19.92 -10.56 10.03
N CYS A 30 19.27 -9.73 10.85
CA CYS A 30 19.94 -8.73 11.68
C CYS A 30 20.13 -9.24 13.10
N LYS A 31 21.33 -9.08 13.67
CA LYS A 31 21.59 -9.40 15.08
C LYS A 31 21.09 -8.27 15.99
N GLY A 32 20.43 -8.63 17.09
CA GLY A 32 20.01 -7.69 18.13
C GLY A 32 18.61 -7.11 17.89
N LYS A 33 18.40 -5.85 18.27
CA LYS A 33 17.07 -5.20 18.18
C LYS A 33 16.78 -4.76 16.75
N THR A 34 15.64 -5.19 16.23
CA THR A 34 15.13 -4.79 14.90
C THR A 34 13.87 -3.93 15.05
N PRO A 35 13.50 -3.16 14.00
CA PRO A 35 12.24 -2.44 13.98
C PRO A 35 11.05 -3.41 14.12
N PRO A 36 10.05 -3.13 14.97
CA PRO A 36 8.84 -3.94 15.01
C PRO A 36 8.05 -3.82 13.71
N ALA A 37 7.21 -4.83 13.46
CA ALA A 37 6.36 -4.93 12.28
C ALA A 37 5.47 -3.70 12.10
N ARG A 38 5.36 -3.18 10.87
CA ARG A 38 4.65 -1.92 10.60
C ARG A 38 4.29 -1.73 9.12
N SER A 39 3.25 -0.95 8.85
CA SER A 39 2.92 -0.47 7.50
C SER A 39 2.94 1.05 7.41
N GLY A 40 2.94 1.59 6.19
CA GLY A 40 2.88 3.04 5.94
C GLY A 40 4.06 3.85 6.48
N HIS A 41 5.15 3.18 6.85
CA HIS A 41 6.42 3.81 7.22
C HIS A 41 7.12 4.33 5.95
N ARG A 42 8.12 5.19 6.12
CA ARG A 42 8.97 5.62 5.01
C ARG A 42 10.43 5.34 5.34
N MET A 43 11.15 4.95 4.30
CA MET A 43 12.58 4.73 4.34
C MET A 43 13.28 5.70 3.38
N THR A 44 14.44 6.20 3.80
CA THR A 44 15.35 6.94 2.93
C THR A 44 16.79 6.62 3.31
N TYR A 45 17.77 7.23 2.67
CA TYR A 45 19.17 6.97 2.94
C TYR A 45 19.94 8.24 3.26
N TRP A 46 21.02 8.07 4.03
CA TRP A 46 22.08 9.06 4.20
C TRP A 46 23.42 8.34 4.26
N LYS A 47 24.28 8.58 3.26
CA LYS A 47 25.53 7.82 3.08
C LYS A 47 25.22 6.31 3.01
N HIS A 48 25.89 5.51 3.83
CA HIS A 48 25.67 4.06 3.95
C HIS A 48 24.63 3.68 5.02
N TYR A 49 23.85 4.65 5.51
CA TYR A 49 22.78 4.39 6.46
C TYR A 49 21.43 4.44 5.78
N ILE A 50 20.55 3.51 6.13
CA ILE A 50 19.14 3.55 5.81
C ILE A 50 18.38 4.06 7.03
N ILE A 51 17.48 5.01 6.81
CA ILE A 51 16.69 5.69 7.83
C ILE A 51 15.26 5.22 7.69
N LEU A 52 14.69 4.67 8.76
CA LEU A 52 13.28 4.29 8.85
C LEU A 52 12.61 5.13 9.93
N PHE A 53 11.48 5.74 9.61
CA PHE A 53 10.67 6.49 10.56
C PHE A 53 9.20 6.11 10.49
N GLY A 54 8.52 6.18 11.62
CA GLY A 54 7.07 6.18 11.73
C GLY A 54 6.39 4.94 11.16
N GLY A 55 5.22 5.14 10.57
CA GLY A 55 4.29 4.10 10.14
C GLY A 55 3.18 3.86 11.15
N PHE A 56 2.48 2.75 11.00
CA PHE A 56 1.43 2.33 11.91
C PHE A 56 1.42 0.81 12.07
N GLN A 57 0.86 0.39 13.19
CA GLN A 57 0.44 -0.96 13.49
C GLN A 57 -1.07 -0.90 13.65
N ASP A 58 -1.79 -1.53 12.73
CA ASP A 58 -3.22 -1.73 12.84
C ASP A 58 -3.45 -3.08 13.50
N THR A 59 -4.00 -3.04 14.71
CA THR A 59 -4.65 -4.22 15.27
C THR A 59 -6.13 -4.14 14.91
N SER A 60 -6.81 -5.27 14.78
CA SER A 60 -8.26 -5.34 14.55
C SER A 60 -9.09 -4.43 15.47
N ASN A 61 -8.54 -4.07 16.63
CA ASN A 61 -9.15 -3.20 17.63
C ASN A 61 -8.68 -1.73 17.58
N GLN A 62 -7.43 -1.46 17.19
CA GLN A 62 -6.89 -0.10 17.20
C GLN A 62 -5.71 0.09 16.24
N THR A 63 -5.78 1.15 15.43
CA THR A 63 -4.61 1.68 14.72
C THR A 63 -3.71 2.49 15.65
N LYS A 64 -2.48 2.02 15.84
CA LYS A 64 -1.41 2.71 16.57
C LYS A 64 -0.40 3.29 15.58
N TYR A 65 -0.34 4.61 15.48
CA TYR A 65 0.73 5.29 14.74
C TYR A 65 2.04 5.24 15.52
N LEU A 66 3.15 5.14 14.79
CA LEU A 66 4.50 5.06 15.33
C LEU A 66 5.26 6.37 15.09
N ALA A 67 6.19 6.69 15.98
CA ALA A 67 7.09 7.86 15.93
C ALA A 67 8.54 7.49 16.25
N ASP A 68 8.86 6.20 16.22
CA ASP A 68 10.20 5.69 16.44
C ASP A 68 11.07 5.89 15.19
N LEU A 69 12.38 5.97 15.43
CA LEU A 69 13.40 6.19 14.41
C LEU A 69 14.39 5.04 14.50
N TRP A 70 14.66 4.44 13.34
CA TRP A 70 15.58 3.33 13.20
C TRP A 70 16.60 3.65 12.11
N ILE A 71 17.85 3.26 12.37
CA ILE A 71 18.97 3.50 11.46
C ILE A 71 19.63 2.17 11.21
N PHE A 72 19.64 1.73 9.96
CA PHE A 72 20.33 0.53 9.55
C PHE A 72 21.68 0.89 8.94
N ASP A 73 22.74 0.28 9.46
CA ASP A 73 24.09 0.38 8.92
C ASP A 73 24.30 -0.69 7.84
N THR A 74 24.46 -0.29 6.57
CA THR A 74 24.65 -1.24 5.46
C THR A 74 26.04 -1.86 5.40
N GLN A 75 26.99 -1.41 6.23
CA GLN A 75 28.33 -1.99 6.34
C GLN A 75 28.36 -3.07 7.43
N ASN A 76 27.76 -2.77 8.59
CA ASN A 76 27.73 -3.69 9.73
C ASN A 76 26.50 -4.60 9.76
N PHE A 77 25.53 -4.39 8.86
CA PHE A 77 24.26 -5.11 8.79
C PHE A 77 23.53 -5.17 10.14
N SER A 78 23.42 -4.01 10.78
CA SER A 78 22.77 -3.91 12.09
C SER A 78 21.88 -2.69 12.19
N TRP A 79 20.80 -2.84 12.95
CA TRP A 79 19.86 -1.79 13.26
C TRP A 79 20.25 -1.10 14.57
N HIS A 80 20.07 0.22 14.59
CA HIS A 80 20.32 1.07 15.73
C HIS A 80 19.12 1.96 16.01
N THR A 81 18.79 2.10 17.29
CA THR A 81 17.90 3.16 17.77
C THR A 81 18.78 4.32 18.24
N PRO A 82 18.82 5.46 17.53
CA PRO A 82 19.70 6.56 17.90
C PRO A 82 19.26 7.19 19.21
N THR A 83 20.22 7.53 20.07
CA THR A 83 19.95 8.33 21.27
C THR A 83 19.75 9.78 20.88
N LEU A 84 18.51 10.23 21.00
CA LEU A 84 18.10 11.58 20.66
C LEU A 84 18.38 12.56 21.83
N PRO A 85 18.80 13.80 21.56
CA PRO A 85 18.96 14.83 22.59
C PRO A 85 17.70 15.02 23.44
N PRO A 86 17.82 15.19 24.77
CA PRO A 86 16.68 15.49 25.63
C PRO A 86 15.98 16.78 25.23
N ALA A 87 14.65 16.84 25.44
CA ALA A 87 13.82 18.03 25.23
C ALA A 87 13.82 18.64 23.80
N GLN A 88 14.25 17.90 22.77
CA GLN A 88 14.11 18.35 21.39
C GLN A 88 12.68 18.19 20.86
N LEU A 89 12.26 19.09 19.96
CA LEU A 89 11.05 18.92 19.18
C LEU A 89 11.26 17.80 18.16
N LYS A 90 10.38 16.79 18.17
CA LYS A 90 10.38 15.67 17.24
C LYS A 90 9.02 15.57 16.53
N PRO A 91 8.94 14.95 15.34
CA PRO A 91 7.67 14.71 14.70
C PRO A 91 6.79 13.78 15.54
N ASP A 92 5.49 14.06 15.57
CA ASP A 92 4.49 13.18 16.16
C ASP A 92 4.32 11.89 15.36
N ALA A 93 3.68 10.90 15.97
CA ALA A 93 3.39 9.62 15.33
C ALA A 93 2.53 9.77 14.08
N ARG A 94 2.97 9.18 12.97
CA ARG A 94 2.35 9.40 11.64
C ARG A 94 2.73 8.33 10.63
N SER A 95 1.88 8.17 9.62
CA SER A 95 2.14 7.39 8.40
C SER A 95 1.91 8.25 7.17
N SER A 96 2.16 7.70 5.97
CA SER A 96 1.88 8.36 4.69
C SER A 96 2.45 9.77 4.54
N PHE A 97 3.53 10.07 5.27
CA PHE A 97 4.31 11.29 5.14
C PHE A 97 5.33 11.13 4.01
N THR A 98 6.00 12.23 3.67
CA THR A 98 7.18 12.16 2.81
C THR A 98 8.45 12.21 3.64
N LEU A 99 9.42 11.36 3.30
CA LEU A 99 10.78 11.39 3.81
C LEU A 99 11.78 11.41 2.64
N LEU A 100 12.44 12.54 2.44
CA LEU A 100 13.40 12.71 1.34
C LEU A 100 14.86 12.70 1.85
N PRO A 101 15.80 12.15 1.07
CA PRO A 101 17.21 12.19 1.39
C PRO A 101 17.74 13.63 1.29
N HIS A 102 18.75 13.94 2.10
CA HIS A 102 19.47 15.20 2.07
C HIS A 102 20.94 14.97 2.39
N GLU A 103 21.85 15.81 1.90
CA GLU A 103 23.30 15.66 2.13
C GLU A 103 23.70 15.61 3.62
N LYS A 104 22.85 16.16 4.50
CA LYS A 104 23.07 16.29 5.95
C LYS A 104 22.09 15.45 6.78
N GLY A 105 21.40 14.49 6.15
CA GLY A 105 20.46 13.57 6.78
C GLY A 105 19.20 13.36 5.93
N ALA A 106 18.03 13.74 6.45
CA ALA A 106 16.75 13.60 5.74
C ALA A 106 15.78 14.73 6.07
N VAL A 107 14.77 14.92 5.20
CA VAL A 107 13.71 15.91 5.43
C VAL A 107 12.34 15.23 5.42
N LEU A 108 11.56 15.50 6.46
CA LEU A 108 10.21 15.02 6.62
C LEU A 108 9.21 16.15 6.35
N TYR A 109 8.15 15.83 5.61
CA TYR A 109 7.02 16.74 5.40
C TYR A 109 5.69 15.99 5.49
N GLY A 110 4.76 16.59 6.22
CA GLY A 110 3.37 16.17 6.30
C GLY A 110 3.15 14.79 6.92
N GLY A 111 2.10 14.11 6.45
CA GLY A 111 1.67 12.79 6.93
C GLY A 111 0.25 12.77 7.44
N TYR A 112 -0.18 11.58 7.85
CA TYR A 112 -1.50 11.32 8.39
C TYR A 112 -1.39 10.61 9.73
N SER A 113 -2.32 10.91 10.64
CA SER A 113 -2.51 10.18 11.89
C SER A 113 -3.96 10.31 12.36
N ARG A 114 -4.36 9.49 13.33
CA ARG A 114 -5.62 9.69 14.07
C ARG A 114 -5.29 10.03 15.51
N VAL A 115 -5.84 11.15 16.00
CA VAL A 115 -5.59 11.66 17.35
C VAL A 115 -6.86 11.60 18.18
N LYS A 116 -6.74 11.24 19.46
CA LYS A 116 -7.86 11.23 20.40
C LYS A 116 -8.25 12.68 20.71
N ALA A 117 -9.46 13.06 20.32
CA ALA A 117 -10.05 14.35 20.65
C ALA A 117 -11.23 14.13 21.60
N THR A 118 -11.23 14.87 22.71
CA THR A 118 -12.37 14.88 23.63
C THR A 118 -13.39 15.88 23.12
N VAL A 119 -14.53 15.38 22.66
CA VAL A 119 -15.65 16.22 22.25
C VAL A 119 -16.62 16.35 23.42
N ALA A 120 -17.00 17.58 23.76
CA ALA A 120 -18.04 17.81 24.75
C ALA A 120 -19.37 17.32 24.15
N ALA A 121 -20.06 16.38 24.80
CA ALA A 121 -21.39 15.97 24.39
C ALA A 121 -22.31 17.20 24.37
N ASN A 122 -22.97 17.45 23.24
CA ASN A 122 -23.83 18.61 23.07
C ASN A 122 -24.94 18.62 24.12
N LYS A 123 -25.14 19.80 24.71
CA LYS A 123 -26.13 20.15 25.73
C LYS A 123 -27.55 20.18 25.12
N GLN A 124 -28.10 19.05 24.68
CA GLN A 124 -29.49 19.02 24.18
C GLN A 124 -30.38 17.91 24.77
N ALA A 125 -29.92 17.18 25.78
CA ALA A 125 -30.81 16.36 26.61
C ALA A 125 -30.75 16.85 28.07
N LYS A 126 -31.82 17.50 28.54
CA LYS A 126 -32.04 17.78 29.95
C LYS A 126 -32.12 16.44 30.71
N GLY A 127 -31.03 16.03 31.36
CA GLY A 127 -31.09 14.99 32.40
C GLY A 127 -29.97 13.96 32.45
N ALA A 128 -29.04 13.88 31.49
CA ALA A 128 -27.95 12.90 31.52
C ALA A 128 -26.60 13.54 31.86
N SER A 129 -25.78 12.83 32.64
CA SER A 129 -24.46 13.24 33.10
C SER A 129 -23.56 13.71 31.96
N GLN A 130 -22.64 14.64 32.25
CA GLN A 130 -21.57 15.07 31.34
C GLN A 130 -20.69 13.88 30.94
N GLY A 131 -21.10 13.12 29.94
CA GLY A 131 -20.27 12.11 29.29
C GLY A 131 -19.32 12.80 28.32
N GLN A 132 -18.04 12.87 28.65
CA GLN A 132 -17.00 13.17 27.66
C GLN A 132 -16.83 11.95 26.76
N LYS A 133 -17.09 12.09 25.45
CA LYS A 133 -16.82 11.02 24.47
C LYS A 133 -15.46 11.29 23.83
N ASN A 134 -14.55 10.31 23.91
CA ASN A 134 -13.28 10.36 23.18
C ASN A 134 -13.52 9.83 21.77
N ILE A 135 -13.29 10.67 20.77
CA ILE A 135 -13.43 10.32 19.35
C ILE A 135 -12.04 10.42 18.71
N LEU A 136 -11.70 9.48 17.84
CA LEU A 136 -10.48 9.55 17.04
C LEU A 136 -10.76 10.46 15.85
N ARG A 137 -10.10 11.63 15.80
CA ARG A 137 -10.20 12.55 14.66
C ARG A 137 -9.02 12.35 13.70
N PRO A 138 -9.26 12.39 12.38
CA PRO A 138 -8.17 12.41 11.41
C PRO A 138 -7.35 13.70 11.58
N LEU A 139 -6.03 13.58 11.42
CA LEU A 139 -5.09 14.70 11.45
C LEU A 139 -4.14 14.58 10.27
N ILE A 140 -4.29 15.51 9.32
CA ILE A 140 -3.33 15.72 8.24
C ILE A 140 -2.26 16.70 8.71
N HIS A 141 -1.05 16.18 8.87
CA HIS A 141 0.13 16.93 9.24
C HIS A 141 0.57 17.82 8.08
N ASP A 142 0.97 19.06 8.38
CA ASP A 142 1.49 20.05 7.42
C ASP A 142 2.81 20.67 7.90
N ASP A 143 3.41 20.08 8.92
CA ASP A 143 4.67 20.46 9.51
C ASP A 143 5.86 19.86 8.74
N CYS A 144 7.02 20.47 8.94
CA CYS A 144 8.26 20.06 8.31
C CYS A 144 9.36 19.89 9.36
N PHE A 145 10.08 18.79 9.27
CA PHE A 145 11.23 18.49 10.13
C PHE A 145 12.45 18.14 9.31
N PHE A 146 13.62 18.49 9.83
CA PHE A 146 14.90 18.09 9.30
C PHE A 146 15.55 17.11 10.29
N LEU A 147 15.84 15.90 9.81
CA LEU A 147 16.66 14.95 10.54
C LEU A 147 18.12 15.25 10.23
N ARG A 148 18.82 15.88 11.17
CA ARG A 148 20.25 16.13 11.00
C ARG A 148 21.03 14.92 11.46
N MET A 149 21.88 14.41 10.56
CA MET A 149 22.82 13.33 10.83
C MET A 149 24.24 13.85 10.65
N ALA A 150 25.08 13.52 11.62
CA ALA A 150 26.52 13.74 11.57
C ALA A 150 27.25 12.42 11.83
N PRO A 151 28.45 12.22 11.25
CA PRO A 151 29.29 11.09 11.62
C PRO A 151 29.52 11.03 13.12
N ALA A 152 29.85 9.84 13.62
CA ALA A 152 30.25 9.69 15.01
C ALA A 152 31.47 10.59 15.33
N PRO A 153 31.60 11.13 16.55
CA PRO A 153 32.70 12.02 16.90
C PRO A 153 34.07 11.37 16.76
N ASP A 154 35.09 12.17 16.50
CA ASP A 154 36.48 11.69 16.38
C ASP A 154 36.91 10.96 17.67
N GLY A 155 37.43 9.73 17.53
CA GLY A 155 37.83 8.86 18.65
C GLY A 155 36.75 7.89 19.13
N SER A 156 35.56 7.89 18.52
CA SER A 156 34.54 6.85 18.76
C SER A 156 34.92 5.52 18.09
N PRO A 157 34.41 4.37 18.59
CA PRO A 157 34.62 3.07 17.95
C PRO A 157 34.17 3.08 16.48
N PRO A 158 34.77 2.27 15.60
CA PRO A 158 34.35 2.17 14.20
C PRO A 158 32.88 1.79 14.00
N THR A 159 32.28 1.13 14.99
CA THR A 159 30.86 0.72 15.01
C THR A 159 29.95 1.74 15.72
N ALA A 160 30.45 2.93 16.03
CA ALA A 160 29.67 3.94 16.72
C ALA A 160 28.56 4.49 15.80
N PRO A 161 27.31 4.55 16.27
CA PRO A 161 26.22 5.08 15.46
C PRO A 161 26.40 6.59 15.21
N PRO A 162 25.83 7.11 14.13
CA PRO A 162 25.87 8.54 13.82
C PRO A 162 25.15 9.37 14.90
N VAL A 163 25.56 10.62 15.04
CA VAL A 163 24.87 11.58 15.91
C VAL A 163 23.65 12.12 15.18
N ILE A 164 22.47 12.00 15.80
CA ILE A 164 21.20 12.32 15.17
C ILE A 164 20.37 13.28 16.02
N ARG A 165 19.77 14.28 15.38
CA ARG A 165 18.82 15.20 16.03
C ARG A 165 17.76 15.70 15.08
N TRP A 166 16.58 15.97 15.62
CA TRP A 166 15.48 16.59 14.87
C TRP A 166 15.56 18.12 14.97
N GLU A 167 15.30 18.79 13.87
CA GLU A 167 15.12 20.24 13.80
C GLU A 167 13.75 20.55 13.20
N ARG A 168 12.88 21.21 13.96
CA ARG A 168 11.61 21.69 13.41
C ARG A 168 11.87 22.85 12.45
N ARG A 169 11.35 22.76 11.23
CA ARG A 169 11.40 23.83 10.24
C ARG A 169 10.09 24.62 10.23
N LYS A 170 10.13 25.82 9.65
CA LYS A 170 8.91 26.57 9.34
C LYS A 170 8.08 25.77 8.34
N LYS A 171 6.75 26.00 8.34
CA LYS A 171 5.88 25.43 7.31
C LYS A 171 6.35 25.89 5.92
N PRO A 172 6.37 25.01 4.91
CA PRO A 172 6.75 25.41 3.55
C PRO A 172 5.82 26.49 3.01
N ALA A 173 6.39 27.45 2.29
CA ALA A 173 5.59 28.45 1.58
C ALA A 173 4.89 27.81 0.36
N ASN A 174 3.68 28.27 0.05
CA ASN A 174 2.88 27.85 -1.11
C ASN A 174 2.59 26.34 -1.16
N ALA A 175 2.53 25.67 -0.01
CA ALA A 175 2.16 24.27 0.06
C ALA A 175 0.77 24.02 -0.56
N PRO A 176 0.51 22.83 -1.15
CA PRO A 176 -0.79 22.49 -1.70
C PRO A 176 -1.91 22.72 -0.69
N ALA A 177 -2.99 23.34 -1.16
CA ALA A 177 -4.22 23.58 -0.41
C ALA A 177 -5.40 23.02 -1.24
N PRO A 178 -6.36 22.30 -0.64
CA PRO A 178 -6.42 21.89 0.78
C PRO A 178 -5.32 20.87 1.15
N LYS A 179 -5.20 20.54 2.44
CA LYS A 179 -4.17 19.61 2.92
C LYS A 179 -4.46 18.19 2.46
N ARG A 180 -3.46 17.53 1.88
CA ARG A 180 -3.65 16.23 1.22
C ARG A 180 -2.97 15.11 2.01
N ALA A 181 -3.68 14.01 2.23
CA ALA A 181 -3.11 12.72 2.64
C ALA A 181 -2.75 11.90 1.39
N GLY A 182 -1.85 10.92 1.54
CA GLY A 182 -1.49 10.02 0.44
C GLY A 182 -0.78 10.68 -0.76
N ALA A 183 -0.42 11.96 -0.66
CA ALA A 183 0.40 12.63 -1.65
C ALA A 183 1.83 12.09 -1.56
N THR A 184 2.24 11.32 -2.56
CA THR A 184 3.59 10.77 -2.64
C THR A 184 4.54 11.81 -3.20
N MET A 185 5.78 11.79 -2.71
CA MET A 185 6.80 12.71 -3.19
C MET A 185 8.14 12.00 -3.30
N THR A 186 8.81 12.23 -4.42
CA THR A 186 10.09 11.60 -4.78
C THR A 186 11.19 12.64 -4.91
N TYR A 187 12.45 12.24 -4.68
CA TYR A 187 13.58 13.15 -4.67
C TYR A 187 14.12 13.41 -6.09
N HIS A 188 14.40 14.67 -6.40
CA HIS A 188 15.05 15.07 -7.64
C HIS A 188 15.88 16.34 -7.45
N LYS A 189 17.22 16.22 -7.54
CA LYS A 189 18.17 17.36 -7.55
C LYS A 189 17.88 18.43 -6.47
N GLY A 190 17.73 17.99 -5.21
CA GLY A 190 17.43 18.87 -4.07
C GLY A 190 15.98 19.34 -3.96
N ARG A 191 15.08 18.78 -4.78
CA ARG A 191 13.64 19.03 -4.76
C ARG A 191 12.88 17.75 -4.43
N GLY A 192 11.70 17.91 -3.85
CA GLY A 192 10.70 16.87 -3.75
C GLY A 192 9.62 17.08 -4.80
N ILE A 193 9.42 16.10 -5.69
CA ILE A 193 8.37 16.13 -6.70
C ILE A 193 7.15 15.43 -6.13
N LEU A 194 6.10 16.19 -5.85
CA LEU A 194 4.84 15.73 -5.26
C LEU A 194 3.78 15.59 -6.35
N PHE A 195 3.04 14.48 -6.33
CA PHE A 195 1.90 14.23 -7.21
C PHE A 195 0.65 13.81 -6.43
N GLY A 196 -0.48 14.38 -6.82
CA GLY A 196 -1.81 13.96 -6.39
C GLY A 196 -2.09 14.06 -4.88
N GLY A 197 -2.73 13.02 -4.34
CA GLY A 197 -3.21 12.95 -2.97
C GLY A 197 -4.73 13.10 -2.85
N VAL A 198 -5.23 12.95 -1.63
CA VAL A 198 -6.67 12.99 -1.29
C VAL A 198 -6.92 13.94 -0.12
N HIS A 199 -8.04 14.64 -0.14
CA HIS A 199 -8.53 15.47 0.96
C HIS A 199 -9.95 15.06 1.33
N ASP A 200 -10.11 14.48 2.51
CA ASP A 200 -11.41 14.09 3.04
C ASP A 200 -12.18 15.36 3.49
N VAL A 201 -13.34 15.60 2.89
CA VAL A 201 -14.31 16.64 3.24
C VAL A 201 -15.43 15.98 4.03
N GLU A 202 -15.52 16.32 5.32
CA GLU A 202 -16.54 15.80 6.23
C GLU A 202 -17.82 16.64 6.07
N GLU A 203 -18.77 16.22 5.23
CA GLU A 203 -20.05 16.93 5.03
C GLU A 203 -21.12 16.58 6.09
N SER A 204 -21.12 15.37 6.65
CA SER A 204 -22.13 14.96 7.66
C SER A 204 -21.66 13.82 8.59
N GLU A 205 -22.46 13.47 9.61
CA GLU A 205 -22.17 12.33 10.52
C GLU A 205 -22.24 10.96 9.82
N ASP A 206 -22.86 10.87 8.62
CA ASP A 206 -23.13 9.61 7.91
C ASP A 206 -22.42 9.47 6.54
N GLY A 207 -21.64 10.47 6.11
CA GLY A 207 -20.93 10.44 4.82
C GLY A 207 -19.66 11.29 4.79
N MET A 208 -18.58 10.73 4.24
CA MET A 208 -17.30 11.41 4.01
C MET A 208 -17.04 11.43 2.51
N ASP A 209 -16.99 12.63 1.93
CA ASP A 209 -16.60 12.80 0.54
C ASP A 209 -15.10 13.05 0.46
N SER A 210 -14.46 12.49 -0.57
CA SER A 210 -13.00 12.58 -0.74
C SER A 210 -12.66 13.31 -2.03
N GLU A 211 -11.97 14.43 -1.92
CA GLU A 211 -11.48 15.20 -3.08
C GLU A 211 -10.08 14.68 -3.47
N PHE A 212 -9.96 14.12 -4.68
CA PHE A 212 -8.69 13.62 -5.22
C PHE A 212 -8.02 14.66 -6.11
N PHE A 213 -6.69 14.70 -6.09
CA PHE A 213 -5.91 15.66 -6.87
C PHE A 213 -5.04 14.95 -7.92
N ARG A 214 -4.78 15.65 -9.03
CA ARG A 214 -3.82 15.25 -10.08
C ARG A 214 -2.67 16.23 -10.25
N GLU A 215 -2.59 17.25 -9.41
CA GLU A 215 -1.62 18.32 -9.58
C GLU A 215 -0.20 17.87 -9.21
N LEU A 216 0.78 18.42 -9.93
CA LEU A 216 2.19 18.19 -9.70
C LEU A 216 2.86 19.42 -9.07
N PHE A 217 3.66 19.23 -8.02
CA PHE A 217 4.40 20.30 -7.36
C PHE A 217 5.87 19.93 -7.19
N ALA A 218 6.76 20.91 -7.29
CA ALA A 218 8.15 20.80 -6.84
C ALA A 218 8.35 21.56 -5.53
N TRP A 219 8.67 20.84 -4.46
CA TRP A 219 9.15 21.41 -3.21
C TRP A 219 10.65 21.61 -3.25
N ASN A 220 11.12 22.86 -3.27
CA ASN A 220 12.54 23.13 -3.07
C ASN A 220 12.86 23.01 -1.58
N VAL A 221 13.68 22.01 -1.22
CA VAL A 221 13.97 21.67 0.17
C VAL A 221 14.76 22.78 0.88
N GLU A 222 15.69 23.45 0.19
CA GLU A 222 16.50 24.52 0.78
C GLU A 222 15.68 25.79 1.03
N ARG A 223 14.97 26.26 0.01
CA ARG A 223 14.11 27.45 0.07
C ARG A 223 12.82 27.23 0.84
N ASN A 224 12.51 25.96 1.15
CA ASN A 224 11.31 25.53 1.85
C ASN A 224 10.03 26.10 1.21
N ARG A 225 9.90 25.93 -0.11
CA ARG A 225 8.82 26.51 -0.91
C ARG A 225 8.39 25.54 -2.01
N PHE A 226 7.08 25.40 -2.17
CA PHE A 226 6.47 24.65 -3.26
C PHE A 226 6.27 25.53 -4.49
N PHE A 227 6.43 24.91 -5.65
CA PHE A 227 6.19 25.50 -6.97
C PHE A 227 5.27 24.58 -7.76
N PRO A 228 4.12 25.05 -8.25
CA PRO A 228 3.27 24.24 -9.11
C PRO A 228 4.00 23.94 -10.42
N MET A 229 3.88 22.71 -10.91
CA MET A 229 4.47 22.23 -12.15
C MET A 229 3.36 21.88 -13.13
N ALA A 230 2.97 22.85 -13.94
CA ALA A 230 2.02 22.63 -15.02
C ALA A 230 2.75 22.18 -16.29
N LEU A 231 2.12 21.28 -17.04
CA LEU A 231 2.54 20.91 -18.39
C LEU A 231 2.42 22.12 -19.32
N ARG A 232 3.35 22.23 -20.27
CA ARG A 232 3.45 23.36 -21.20
C ARG A 232 3.59 22.80 -22.59
N LYS A 233 2.86 23.37 -23.56
CA LYS A 233 3.05 23.00 -24.96
C LYS A 233 4.51 23.23 -25.34
N PRO A 234 5.17 22.27 -26.03
CA PRO A 234 6.53 22.47 -26.48
C PRO A 234 6.59 23.75 -27.29
N ARG A 235 7.48 24.65 -26.89
CA ARG A 235 7.66 25.93 -27.58
C ARG A 235 8.17 25.59 -28.97
N GLN A 236 7.29 25.59 -29.98
CA GLN A 236 7.70 25.56 -31.37
C GLN A 236 8.71 26.70 -31.54
N GLN A 237 9.98 26.35 -31.69
CA GLN A 237 10.97 27.24 -32.25
C GLN A 237 10.54 27.41 -33.71
N GLN A 238 9.60 28.31 -33.95
CA GLN A 238 9.41 28.87 -35.28
C GLN A 238 10.78 29.40 -35.66
N GLY A 239 11.43 28.73 -36.62
CA GLY A 239 12.51 29.29 -37.40
C GLY A 239 11.98 30.52 -38.15
N LYS A 240 11.75 31.61 -37.42
CA LYS A 240 11.63 32.93 -38.03
C LYS A 240 13.05 33.33 -38.40
N LYS A 241 13.39 33.11 -39.68
CA LYS A 241 14.31 34.00 -40.40
C LYS A 241 13.72 35.42 -40.31
N ALA A 242 14.00 36.10 -39.19
CA ALA A 242 13.79 37.52 -39.07
C ALA A 242 15.07 38.19 -39.58
N ALA A 243 15.03 38.58 -40.85
CA ALA A 243 15.94 39.56 -41.38
C ALA A 243 15.77 40.86 -40.60
N GLY A 244 16.88 41.41 -40.09
CA GLY A 244 16.99 42.80 -39.66
C GLY A 244 16.78 43.08 -38.17
N ALA A 245 17.85 43.58 -37.55
CA ALA A 245 17.88 44.39 -36.31
C ALA A 245 17.48 43.70 -35.00
N ASP A 246 18.45 43.26 -34.19
CA ASP A 246 19.15 44.13 -33.23
C ASP A 246 20.20 43.31 -32.44
N GLN A 247 21.46 43.59 -32.70
CA GLN A 247 22.59 43.02 -31.96
C GLN A 247 22.71 43.72 -30.61
N ARG A 248 22.39 43.04 -29.49
CA ARG A 248 22.96 43.41 -28.17
C ARG A 248 22.86 42.38 -27.04
N GLY A 249 22.48 41.12 -27.28
CA GLY A 249 22.36 40.13 -26.19
C GLY A 249 22.90 38.71 -26.43
N ALA A 250 23.13 38.29 -27.69
CA ALA A 250 23.45 36.89 -28.02
C ALA A 250 24.96 36.54 -27.98
N GLY A 251 25.79 37.36 -27.34
CA GLY A 251 27.24 37.34 -27.56
C GLY A 251 28.07 36.35 -26.75
N ARG A 252 27.52 35.56 -25.81
CA ARG A 252 28.36 34.75 -24.91
C ARG A 252 28.44 33.27 -25.26
N ARG A 253 27.35 32.68 -25.78
CA ARG A 253 27.31 31.26 -26.14
C ARG A 253 27.74 31.03 -27.59
N ALA A 254 27.34 31.91 -28.50
CA ALA A 254 27.81 31.90 -29.89
C ALA A 254 29.32 32.11 -29.99
N ARG A 255 29.88 33.10 -29.27
CA ARG A 255 31.34 33.31 -29.23
C ARG A 255 32.12 32.17 -28.57
N ALA A 256 31.48 31.36 -27.71
CA ALA A 256 32.14 30.20 -27.12
C ALA A 256 32.21 29.05 -28.13
N GLN A 257 31.15 28.86 -28.93
CA GLN A 257 31.09 27.88 -30.01
C GLN A 257 32.02 28.27 -31.16
N ASP A 258 32.01 29.53 -31.59
CA ASP A 258 32.92 30.03 -32.65
C ASP A 258 34.40 29.85 -32.24
N ARG A 259 34.71 30.08 -30.95
CA ARG A 259 36.07 29.92 -30.41
C ARG A 259 36.48 28.46 -30.27
N GLU A 260 35.54 27.57 -30.01
CA GLU A 260 35.76 26.13 -29.96
C GLU A 260 36.01 25.58 -31.36
N ASP A 261 35.23 26.02 -32.35
CA ASP A 261 35.38 25.65 -33.76
C ASP A 261 36.70 26.17 -34.36
N GLU A 262 37.11 27.40 -34.03
CA GLU A 262 38.40 27.97 -34.45
C GLU A 262 39.59 27.19 -33.85
N LEU A 263 39.45 26.73 -32.60
CA LEU A 263 40.48 25.96 -31.89
C LEU A 263 40.58 24.52 -32.44
N LEU A 264 39.47 23.90 -32.81
CA LEU A 264 39.45 22.62 -33.52
C LEU A 264 40.11 22.71 -34.90
N LYS A 265 39.86 23.79 -35.67
CA LYS A 265 40.51 24.01 -36.97
C LYS A 265 42.02 24.19 -36.84
N GLN A 266 42.47 24.95 -35.84
CA GLN A 266 43.90 25.14 -35.56
C GLN A 266 44.59 23.83 -35.15
N LEU A 267 43.93 22.98 -34.37
CA LEU A 267 44.43 21.65 -34.02
C LEU A 267 44.56 20.73 -35.25
N ALA A 268 43.55 20.72 -36.12
CA ALA A 268 43.58 19.94 -37.35
C ALA A 268 44.68 20.39 -38.33
N ALA A 269 44.96 21.70 -38.41
CA ALA A 269 46.04 22.24 -39.24
C ALA A 269 47.43 21.82 -38.72
N LEU A 270 47.60 21.78 -37.40
CA LEU A 270 48.84 21.30 -36.75
C LEU A 270 49.06 19.80 -36.96
N GLU A 271 48.00 18.99 -36.94
CA GLU A 271 48.08 17.55 -37.14
C GLU A 271 48.38 17.16 -38.61
N THR A 272 47.88 17.96 -39.56
CA THR A 272 48.09 17.76 -41.00
C THR A 272 49.37 18.42 -41.54
N GLY A 273 50.06 19.22 -40.72
CA GLY A 273 51.30 19.91 -41.10
C GLY A 273 51.10 21.07 -42.09
N ALA A 274 49.86 21.57 -42.22
CA ALA A 274 49.52 22.69 -43.10
C ALA A 274 49.84 24.05 -42.46
N SER A 275 50.03 25.09 -43.28
CA SER A 275 50.21 26.46 -42.84
C SER A 275 48.94 26.98 -42.16
N LEU A 276 49.08 27.78 -41.09
CA LEU A 276 47.94 28.41 -40.40
C LEU A 276 47.12 29.34 -41.31
N GLU A 277 47.70 29.80 -42.43
CA GLU A 277 46.99 30.62 -43.43
C GLU A 277 46.03 29.80 -44.32
N ASP A 278 46.22 28.47 -44.40
CA ASP A 278 45.37 27.55 -45.16
C ASP A 278 44.29 26.88 -44.28
N ALA A 279 44.23 27.23 -42.99
CA ALA A 279 43.29 26.63 -42.02
C ALA A 279 41.82 27.05 -42.24
N ASP A 280 41.59 28.17 -42.94
CA ASP A 280 40.25 28.67 -43.25
C ASP A 280 39.55 27.88 -44.38
N ASP A 281 40.32 27.22 -45.25
CA ASP A 281 39.84 26.42 -46.39
C ASP A 281 39.74 24.91 -46.08
N MET A 282 40.01 24.49 -44.84
CA MET A 282 39.82 23.11 -44.43
C MET A 282 38.35 22.84 -44.10
N ASP A 283 37.65 22.18 -45.03
CA ASP A 283 36.38 21.53 -44.75
C ASP A 283 36.64 20.35 -43.79
N LEU A 284 36.32 20.56 -42.51
CA LEU A 284 36.23 19.48 -41.55
C LEU A 284 35.02 18.63 -41.95
N ASP A 285 35.28 17.50 -42.61
CA ASP A 285 34.32 16.41 -42.71
C ASP A 285 33.92 16.03 -41.29
N ARG A 286 32.80 16.60 -40.81
CA ARG A 286 32.06 16.03 -39.70
C ARG A 286 31.84 14.59 -40.10
N LYS A 287 32.54 13.68 -39.43
CA LYS A 287 32.28 12.26 -39.53
C LYS A 287 30.77 12.14 -39.29
N ALA A 288 30.02 11.89 -40.36
CA ALA A 288 28.59 11.64 -40.26
C ALA A 288 28.49 10.53 -39.23
N ASP A 289 27.73 10.79 -38.16
CA ASP A 289 27.46 9.82 -37.13
C ASP A 289 27.17 8.49 -37.85
N GLU A 290 27.99 7.47 -37.58
CA GLU A 290 27.73 6.13 -38.05
C GLU A 290 26.26 5.85 -37.73
N PRO A 291 25.42 5.41 -38.69
CA PRO A 291 24.03 5.13 -38.37
C PRO A 291 24.06 4.09 -37.25
N GLU A 292 23.66 4.52 -36.05
CA GLU A 292 23.36 3.60 -34.96
C GLU A 292 22.48 2.51 -35.56
N ALA A 293 22.88 1.27 -35.32
CA ALA A 293 22.19 0.08 -35.80
C ALA A 293 20.68 0.26 -35.63
N ASP A 294 19.91 -0.11 -36.66
CA ASP A 294 18.43 -0.10 -36.68
C ASP A 294 17.84 -0.56 -35.32
N GLU A 295 17.66 0.38 -34.39
CA GLU A 295 16.77 0.22 -33.27
C GLU A 295 15.38 0.45 -33.84
N THR A 296 14.69 -0.66 -34.12
CA THR A 296 13.25 -0.69 -34.39
C THR A 296 12.56 0.36 -33.52
N PRO A 297 11.70 1.24 -34.06
CA PRO A 297 11.15 2.34 -33.30
C PRO A 297 10.42 1.79 -32.08
N LEU A 298 10.94 2.15 -30.90
CA LEU A 298 10.25 2.01 -29.63
C LEU A 298 8.83 2.54 -29.84
N ARG A 299 7.82 1.68 -29.60
CA ARG A 299 6.39 1.98 -29.63
C ARG A 299 6.13 3.47 -29.38
N GLU A 300 5.61 4.18 -30.37
CA GLU A 300 5.26 5.60 -30.20
C GLU A 300 4.30 5.73 -29.02
N MET A 301 4.77 6.36 -27.96
CA MET A 301 4.00 6.55 -26.73
C MET A 301 3.07 7.75 -26.91
N PRO A 302 1.75 7.59 -26.71
CA PRO A 302 0.85 8.72 -26.79
C PRO A 302 1.23 9.76 -25.73
N VAL A 303 1.27 11.03 -26.16
CA VAL A 303 1.61 12.16 -25.30
C VAL A 303 0.35 12.94 -25.00
N SER A 304 -0.07 12.94 -23.74
CA SER A 304 -1.17 13.77 -23.25
C SER A 304 -0.63 15.10 -22.70
N MET A 305 -1.41 16.16 -22.86
CA MET A 305 -1.15 17.45 -22.18
C MET A 305 -1.81 17.52 -20.80
N GLU A 306 -2.46 16.45 -20.38
CA GLU A 306 -3.04 16.31 -19.06
C GLU A 306 -2.21 15.34 -18.22
N LEU A 307 -2.18 15.62 -16.92
CA LEU A 307 -1.60 14.70 -15.95
C LEU A 307 -2.55 13.51 -15.72
N PRO A 308 -2.02 12.37 -15.22
CA PRO A 308 -2.82 11.18 -14.95
C PRO A 308 -4.04 11.46 -14.06
N HIS A 309 -5.04 10.59 -14.12
CA HIS A 309 -6.26 10.70 -13.33
C HIS A 309 -5.97 10.99 -11.84
N PRO A 310 -6.78 11.81 -11.13
CA PRO A 310 -6.61 12.09 -9.72
C PRO A 310 -6.55 10.80 -8.91
N ARG A 311 -5.55 10.72 -8.03
CA ARG A 311 -5.24 9.52 -7.27
C ARG A 311 -4.37 9.82 -6.07
N PHE A 312 -4.35 8.90 -5.12
CA PHE A 312 -3.44 8.93 -3.99
C PHE A 312 -2.59 7.65 -3.97
N ASN A 313 -1.49 7.68 -3.20
CA ASN A 313 -0.56 6.57 -3.07
C ASN A 313 0.05 6.06 -4.40
N ALA A 314 0.09 6.89 -5.44
CA ALA A 314 0.79 6.59 -6.68
C ALA A 314 2.28 6.35 -6.41
N GLN A 315 2.84 5.32 -7.05
CA GLN A 315 4.26 5.02 -6.95
C GLN A 315 5.03 5.95 -7.88
N MET A 316 6.11 6.55 -7.38
CA MET A 316 6.86 7.55 -8.13
C MET A 316 8.36 7.28 -8.05
N ALA A 317 9.02 7.32 -9.21
CA ALA A 317 10.46 7.24 -9.32
C ALA A 317 10.95 8.31 -10.29
N VAL A 318 12.15 8.85 -10.05
CA VAL A 318 12.80 9.75 -11.00
C VAL A 318 14.11 9.14 -11.43
N GLN A 319 14.30 9.04 -12.74
CA GLN A 319 15.57 8.68 -13.34
C GLN A 319 16.03 9.87 -14.18
N ASP A 320 17.22 10.37 -13.87
CA ASP A 320 17.80 11.59 -14.45
C ASP A 320 16.91 12.82 -14.29
N ASP A 321 16.12 13.15 -15.30
CA ASP A 321 15.14 14.24 -15.32
C ASP A 321 13.73 13.77 -15.75
N VAL A 322 13.50 12.46 -15.81
CA VAL A 322 12.18 11.87 -16.15
C VAL A 322 11.52 11.32 -14.89
N LEU A 323 10.34 11.83 -14.60
CA LEU A 323 9.46 11.33 -13.56
C LEU A 323 8.60 10.20 -14.12
N TYR A 324 8.62 9.04 -13.46
CA TYR A 324 7.71 7.94 -13.70
C TYR A 324 6.64 7.91 -12.60
N ILE A 325 5.38 7.78 -13.02
CA ILE A 325 4.21 7.67 -12.14
C ILE A 325 3.51 6.35 -12.48
N TYR A 326 3.40 5.46 -11.50
CA TYR A 326 2.80 4.14 -11.65
C TYR A 326 1.64 3.94 -10.67
N GLY A 327 0.51 3.49 -11.23
CA GLY A 327 -0.67 3.07 -10.50
C GLY A 327 -1.18 4.09 -9.49
N GLY A 328 -1.63 3.61 -8.34
CA GLY A 328 -2.29 4.40 -7.30
C GLY A 328 -3.77 4.06 -7.21
N THR A 329 -4.45 4.69 -6.25
CA THR A 329 -5.84 4.36 -5.92
C THR A 329 -6.73 5.59 -6.07
N PHE A 330 -7.98 5.37 -6.42
CA PHE A 330 -9.06 6.35 -6.44
C PHE A 330 -10.29 5.73 -5.80
N GLU A 331 -10.96 6.45 -4.91
CA GLU A 331 -12.16 5.95 -4.24
C GLU A 331 -13.34 6.85 -4.62
N GLN A 332 -14.46 6.23 -5.00
CA GLN A 332 -15.70 6.94 -5.27
C GLN A 332 -16.83 6.21 -4.55
N LYS A 333 -17.43 6.88 -3.56
CA LYS A 333 -18.45 6.30 -2.67
C LYS A 333 -17.92 4.99 -2.04
N ASP A 334 -18.55 3.85 -2.32
CA ASP A 334 -18.17 2.53 -1.79
C ASP A 334 -17.24 1.72 -2.72
N ARG A 335 -16.81 2.29 -3.85
CA ARG A 335 -15.93 1.62 -4.82
C ARG A 335 -14.50 2.14 -4.71
N GLU A 336 -13.54 1.21 -4.69
CA GLU A 336 -12.11 1.48 -4.72
C GLU A 336 -11.54 1.00 -6.06
N PHE A 337 -10.90 1.91 -6.79
CA PHE A 337 -10.27 1.65 -8.08
C PHE A 337 -8.75 1.71 -7.92
N THR A 338 -8.06 0.64 -8.29
CA THR A 338 -6.60 0.61 -8.35
C THR A 338 -6.16 0.68 -9.80
N PHE A 339 -5.34 1.67 -10.14
CA PHE A 339 -4.85 1.86 -11.50
C PHE A 339 -3.65 0.95 -11.80
N ASP A 340 -3.62 0.38 -13.00
CA ASP A 340 -2.47 -0.32 -13.59
C ASP A 340 -2.01 0.43 -14.86
N ASP A 341 -1.54 1.66 -14.66
CA ASP A 341 -1.03 2.55 -15.69
C ASP A 341 0.34 3.11 -15.31
N LEU A 342 1.15 3.43 -16.32
CA LEU A 342 2.49 3.96 -16.16
C LEU A 342 2.67 5.17 -17.08
N TYR A 343 3.07 6.29 -16.49
CA TYR A 343 3.34 7.53 -17.21
C TYR A 343 4.76 8.01 -16.99
N ALA A 344 5.29 8.75 -17.96
CA ALA A 344 6.57 9.43 -17.90
C ALA A 344 6.42 10.93 -18.21
N VAL A 345 7.00 11.78 -17.36
CA VAL A 345 6.98 13.25 -17.50
C VAL A 345 8.42 13.77 -17.44
N ASP A 346 8.85 14.50 -18.46
CA ASP A 346 10.15 15.20 -18.45
C ASP A 346 10.07 16.44 -17.54
N LEU A 347 10.79 16.42 -16.41
CA LEU A 347 10.79 17.49 -15.40
C LEU A 347 11.55 18.75 -15.86
N GLY A 348 12.33 18.67 -16.93
CA GLY A 348 13.06 19.79 -17.51
C GLY A 348 12.22 20.54 -18.55
N LYS A 349 11.58 19.80 -19.46
CA LYS A 349 10.78 20.35 -20.55
C LYS A 349 9.33 20.60 -20.15
N MET A 350 8.77 19.72 -19.32
CA MET A 350 7.36 19.70 -18.97
C MET A 350 6.46 19.71 -20.23
N ASP A 351 6.89 19.03 -21.29
CA ASP A 351 6.32 19.11 -22.64
C ASP A 351 5.18 18.11 -22.92
N GLY A 352 4.77 17.36 -21.90
CA GLY A 352 3.66 16.42 -21.95
C GLY A 352 3.85 15.27 -20.97
N CYS A 353 2.79 14.50 -20.80
CA CYS A 353 2.76 13.25 -20.06
C CYS A 353 2.72 12.10 -21.07
N LYS A 354 3.79 11.32 -21.15
CA LYS A 354 3.87 10.16 -22.04
C LYS A 354 3.25 8.96 -21.33
N GLU A 355 2.25 8.35 -21.93
CA GLU A 355 1.69 7.10 -21.43
C GLU A 355 2.52 5.93 -21.96
N ILE A 356 3.14 5.19 -21.04
CA ILE A 356 3.96 4.02 -21.36
C ILE A 356 3.06 2.81 -21.60
N PHE A 357 2.14 2.57 -20.65
CA PHE A 357 1.06 1.62 -20.80
C PHE A 357 -0.11 2.01 -19.89
N ASN A 358 -1.28 1.52 -20.26
CA ASN A 358 -2.49 1.58 -19.46
C ASN A 358 -3.24 0.27 -19.66
N ARG A 359 -3.59 -0.37 -18.54
CA ARG A 359 -4.45 -1.55 -18.52
C ARG A 359 -5.71 -1.15 -17.73
N PRO A 360 -6.80 -0.79 -18.42
CA PRO A 360 -8.04 -0.45 -17.74
C PRO A 360 -8.53 -1.67 -16.95
N ALA A 361 -8.97 -1.44 -15.71
CA ALA A 361 -9.60 -2.47 -14.91
C ALA A 361 -10.95 -2.85 -15.53
N GLU A 362 -11.31 -4.14 -15.53
CA GLU A 362 -12.55 -4.66 -16.14
C GLU A 362 -13.84 -4.02 -15.59
N ASP A 363 -13.77 -3.44 -14.38
CA ASP A 363 -14.89 -2.74 -13.71
C ASP A 363 -14.98 -1.23 -14.05
N TRP A 364 -14.14 -0.72 -14.96
CA TRP A 364 -14.15 0.69 -15.38
C TRP A 364 -15.22 0.93 -16.45
N PHE A 365 -16.49 0.85 -16.05
CA PHE A 365 -17.59 1.41 -16.82
C PHE A 365 -17.73 2.88 -16.42
N ASP A 366 -17.31 3.75 -17.32
CA ASP A 366 -17.68 5.16 -17.34
C ASP A 366 -19.20 5.21 -17.42
N SER A 367 -19.88 5.48 -16.30
CA SER A 367 -21.30 5.80 -16.31
C SER A 367 -21.46 7.26 -16.74
N GLU A 368 -21.07 7.55 -17.98
CA GLU A 368 -21.54 8.71 -18.73
C GLU A 368 -22.64 8.20 -19.66
N ASP A 369 -23.82 7.90 -19.10
CA ASP A 369 -25.11 7.73 -19.78
C ASP A 369 -26.20 7.65 -18.69
N GLU A 370 -26.28 8.67 -17.84
CA GLU A 370 -27.56 9.00 -17.18
C GLU A 370 -28.21 10.04 -18.09
N ASP A 371 -28.79 9.57 -19.19
CA ASP A 371 -29.72 10.35 -19.99
C ASP A 371 -30.97 10.63 -19.14
N ASP A 372 -31.26 11.92 -19.11
CA ASP A 372 -32.40 12.62 -18.55
C ASP A 372 -33.68 12.13 -19.27
N ASP A 373 -34.40 11.18 -18.69
CA ASP A 373 -35.78 10.86 -19.12
C ASP A 373 -36.73 11.23 -17.97
N ASP A 374 -36.91 12.54 -17.80
CA ASP A 374 -38.20 13.12 -17.41
C ASP A 374 -39.18 12.83 -18.56
N ASP A 375 -40.20 12.00 -18.34
CA ASP A 375 -41.50 12.13 -19.04
C ASP A 375 -42.62 11.42 -18.27
N GLU A 376 -43.37 12.29 -17.58
CA GLU A 376 -44.82 12.39 -17.40
C GLU A 376 -45.72 11.13 -17.29
N ASP A 377 -46.58 11.22 -16.28
CA ASP A 377 -47.77 10.44 -15.98
C ASP A 377 -48.63 10.10 -17.23
N ASP A 378 -49.19 8.89 -17.26
CA ASP A 378 -50.62 8.73 -17.57
C ASP A 378 -51.16 7.42 -16.99
N GLU A 379 -52.23 7.57 -16.20
CA GLU A 379 -53.11 6.53 -15.69
C GLU A 379 -53.94 5.94 -16.84
N ASP A 380 -54.19 4.63 -16.85
CA ASP A 380 -55.55 4.09 -16.99
C ASP A 380 -55.59 2.55 -16.87
N ASP A 381 -56.56 2.10 -16.08
CA ASP A 381 -57.02 0.72 -15.86
C ASP A 381 -57.65 0.12 -17.14
N GLU A 382 -57.58 -1.22 -17.30
CA GLU A 382 -58.76 -2.11 -17.45
C GLU A 382 -58.35 -3.58 -17.70
N GLU A 383 -59.10 -4.49 -17.07
CA GLU A 383 -59.00 -5.95 -17.12
C GLU A 383 -59.66 -6.56 -18.39
N GLU A 384 -59.20 -7.73 -18.86
CA GLU A 384 -60.00 -8.97 -19.06
C GLU A 384 -59.27 -10.03 -19.93
N ASP A 385 -59.73 -11.27 -19.74
CA ASP A 385 -59.11 -12.58 -19.94
C ASP A 385 -59.10 -13.19 -21.38
N ASP A 386 -58.34 -14.29 -21.44
CA ASP A 386 -58.51 -15.56 -22.20
C ASP A 386 -57.86 -15.81 -23.59
N ASP A 387 -56.93 -16.77 -23.54
CA ASP A 387 -56.68 -17.97 -24.38
C ASP A 387 -56.56 -17.89 -25.93
N ASP A 388 -55.39 -18.30 -26.46
CA ASP A 388 -55.19 -19.61 -27.12
C ASP A 388 -53.80 -19.76 -27.79
N ASP A 389 -53.25 -20.98 -27.70
CA ASP A 389 -51.99 -21.47 -28.29
C ASP A 389 -51.98 -21.53 -29.84
N GLU A 390 -50.83 -21.31 -30.48
CA GLU A 390 -50.17 -22.26 -31.41
C GLU A 390 -48.86 -21.72 -32.04
N ASP A 391 -47.94 -22.66 -32.29
CA ASP A 391 -46.52 -22.55 -32.63
C ASP A 391 -46.15 -21.81 -33.94
N MET A 392 -44.92 -21.23 -34.00
CA MET A 392 -43.87 -21.64 -34.96
C MET A 392 -42.56 -20.81 -34.85
N ALA A 393 -41.46 -21.52 -35.09
CA ALA A 393 -40.05 -21.21 -34.85
C ALA A 393 -39.40 -20.13 -35.75
N GLY A 394 -38.31 -19.53 -35.23
CA GLY A 394 -37.25 -18.93 -36.06
C GLY A 394 -36.23 -18.01 -35.33
N ASP A 395 -35.00 -18.51 -35.21
CA ASP A 395 -33.69 -17.82 -35.05
C ASP A 395 -33.11 -17.40 -33.67
N GLU A 396 -31.88 -17.90 -33.43
CA GLU A 396 -30.88 -17.56 -32.38
C GLU A 396 -30.29 -16.13 -32.58
N PRO A 397 -29.56 -15.47 -31.64
CA PRO A 397 -28.67 -16.01 -30.58
C PRO A 397 -28.58 -15.24 -29.23
N ALA A 398 -28.14 -15.89 -28.14
CA ALA A 398 -27.31 -15.25 -27.09
C ALA A 398 -26.91 -16.25 -25.98
N LYS A 399 -25.61 -16.37 -25.72
CA LYS A 399 -25.05 -17.09 -24.56
C LYS A 399 -25.25 -16.28 -23.29
N ASN A 400 -26.30 -16.60 -22.53
CA ASN A 400 -26.42 -16.24 -21.12
C ASN A 400 -25.77 -17.33 -20.25
N MET A 401 -24.63 -17.03 -19.62
CA MET A 401 -24.16 -17.76 -18.45
C MET A 401 -24.52 -16.96 -17.20
N HIS A 402 -25.72 -17.19 -16.70
CA HIS A 402 -26.09 -16.98 -15.30
C HIS A 402 -26.37 -18.37 -14.71
N THR A 403 -25.68 -18.75 -13.64
CA THR A 403 -26.04 -19.92 -12.83
C THR A 403 -26.83 -19.48 -11.60
N PRO A 404 -28.15 -19.71 -11.55
CA PRO A 404 -28.95 -19.54 -10.35
C PRO A 404 -28.84 -20.76 -9.42
N SER A 405 -28.78 -20.45 -8.13
CA SER A 405 -28.85 -21.36 -6.98
C SER A 405 -30.15 -22.18 -6.97
N LYS A 406 -30.05 -23.51 -6.83
CA LYS A 406 -31.17 -24.38 -6.44
C LYS A 406 -30.78 -25.35 -5.34
N ARG A 407 -31.08 -24.92 -4.11
CA ARG A 407 -31.43 -25.76 -2.96
C ARG A 407 -32.66 -26.61 -3.33
N LYS A 408 -32.56 -27.95 -3.29
CA LYS A 408 -33.75 -28.81 -3.30
C LYS A 408 -33.71 -29.86 -2.18
N LYS A 409 -34.67 -29.67 -1.29
CA LYS A 409 -35.29 -30.60 -0.34
C LYS A 409 -35.71 -31.87 -1.10
N LYS A 410 -35.43 -33.07 -0.57
CA LYS A 410 -36.06 -34.32 -1.01
C LYS A 410 -36.50 -35.10 0.23
N GLN A 411 -37.76 -35.50 0.23
CA GLN A 411 -38.43 -36.28 1.26
C GLN A 411 -38.45 -37.76 0.82
N GLU A 412 -38.13 -38.62 1.80
CA GLU A 412 -38.49 -40.03 2.06
C GLU A 412 -38.83 -40.97 0.88
N ASP A 413 -38.14 -42.12 0.80
CA ASP A 413 -38.66 -43.37 1.39
C ASP A 413 -37.62 -44.51 1.36
N GLU A 414 -37.77 -45.42 2.33
CA GLU A 414 -36.97 -46.64 2.57
C GLU A 414 -37.04 -47.66 1.43
N VAL A 415 -36.07 -48.60 1.39
CA VAL A 415 -36.25 -50.07 1.53
C VAL A 415 -34.92 -50.80 1.23
N SER A 416 -34.32 -51.33 2.31
CA SER A 416 -33.82 -52.71 2.51
C SER A 416 -32.89 -53.46 1.53
N VAL A 417 -32.04 -54.28 2.18
CA VAL A 417 -31.25 -55.45 1.73
C VAL A 417 -29.88 -55.10 1.11
N GLY A 418 -28.72 -55.49 1.61
CA GLY A 418 -28.35 -56.49 2.62
C GLY A 418 -27.19 -57.34 2.09
N GLY A 419 -26.08 -57.39 2.84
CA GLY A 419 -25.26 -58.60 2.99
C GLY A 419 -23.94 -58.72 2.21
N SER A 420 -22.88 -58.94 3.01
CA SER A 420 -21.69 -59.78 2.76
C SER A 420 -20.66 -59.30 1.73
N GLU A 421 -19.34 -59.45 1.92
CA GLU A 421 -18.50 -60.03 2.98
C GLU A 421 -17.03 -59.78 2.57
N THR A 422 -16.12 -59.70 3.57
CA THR A 422 -14.73 -60.28 3.65
C THR A 422 -13.84 -60.35 2.37
N THR A 423 -12.51 -60.17 2.35
CA THR A 423 -11.38 -60.27 3.30
C THR A 423 -10.07 -60.07 2.50
N ALA A 424 -8.99 -59.63 3.17
CA ALA A 424 -7.58 -60.05 2.96
C ALA A 424 -6.88 -59.71 1.62
N ALA A 425 -5.57 -59.47 1.51
CA ALA A 425 -4.43 -59.28 2.40
C ALA A 425 -3.20 -58.97 1.52
N THR A 426 -2.33 -58.08 2.00
CA THR A 426 -0.86 -58.01 1.85
C THR A 426 -0.18 -57.80 0.47
N SER A 427 0.57 -56.69 0.34
CA SER A 427 2.01 -56.65 -0.03
C SER A 427 2.55 -55.21 -0.06
N VAL A 428 3.64 -54.94 0.67
CA VAL A 428 4.53 -53.76 0.52
C VAL A 428 5.78 -54.24 -0.27
N PRO A 429 6.42 -53.43 -1.13
CA PRO A 429 7.43 -52.48 -0.60
C PRO A 429 7.57 -51.14 -1.36
N ASP A 430 8.03 -50.15 -0.59
CA ASP A 430 8.87 -48.99 -0.92
C ASP A 430 8.51 -48.13 -2.15
N ASP A 431 8.01 -46.92 -1.88
CA ASP A 431 8.60 -45.70 -2.44
C ASP A 431 8.41 -44.52 -1.48
N ASP A 432 9.45 -43.70 -1.44
CA ASP A 432 9.69 -42.51 -0.64
C ASP A 432 8.77 -41.38 -1.11
N ASP A 433 7.76 -41.03 -0.31
CA ASP A 433 7.06 -39.75 -0.44
C ASP A 433 6.78 -39.20 0.95
N THR A 434 7.37 -38.04 1.20
CA THR A 434 7.14 -37.19 2.36
C THR A 434 5.73 -36.61 2.23
N GLU A 435 4.72 -37.39 2.64
CA GLU A 435 3.35 -36.91 2.79
C GLU A 435 3.30 -35.85 3.89
N ALA A 436 3.07 -34.61 3.48
CA ALA A 436 2.43 -33.61 4.31
C ALA A 436 1.22 -34.25 4.97
N THR A 437 1.22 -34.33 6.30
CA THR A 437 0.09 -34.81 7.09
C THR A 437 -1.07 -33.86 6.88
N ALA A 438 -1.90 -34.14 5.88
CA ALA A 438 -3.25 -33.59 5.81
C ALA A 438 -3.96 -34.07 7.07
N SER A 439 -4.23 -33.14 7.98
CA SER A 439 -5.01 -33.42 9.18
C SER A 439 -6.33 -34.05 8.76
N VAL A 440 -6.57 -35.27 9.26
CA VAL A 440 -7.86 -35.94 9.11
C VAL A 440 -8.84 -35.05 9.86
N ASP A 441 -9.74 -34.38 9.12
CA ASP A 441 -10.72 -33.48 9.73
C ASP A 441 -11.73 -34.32 10.51
N ASP A 442 -11.45 -34.51 11.81
CA ASP A 442 -12.29 -35.23 12.76
C ASP A 442 -13.65 -34.54 12.99
N GLY A 443 -13.90 -33.37 12.38
CA GLY A 443 -15.12 -32.57 12.58
C GLY A 443 -15.26 -32.02 14.00
N LEU A 444 -14.19 -32.08 14.80
CA LEU A 444 -14.13 -31.58 16.18
C LEU A 444 -13.46 -30.19 16.22
N PRO A 445 -13.83 -29.33 17.19
CA PRO A 445 -13.20 -28.03 17.34
C PRO A 445 -11.68 -28.14 17.57
N HIS A 446 -10.88 -27.49 16.73
CA HIS A 446 -9.41 -27.58 16.77
C HIS A 446 -8.76 -26.30 17.36
N PRO A 447 -7.67 -26.44 18.17
CA PRO A 447 -6.89 -25.30 18.66
C PRO A 447 -6.25 -24.49 17.54
N ARG A 448 -6.10 -23.17 17.71
CA ARG A 448 -5.35 -22.33 16.76
C ARG A 448 -3.90 -22.14 17.21
N PRO A 449 -2.95 -21.92 16.27
CA PRO A 449 -1.60 -21.48 16.61
C PRO A 449 -1.61 -20.20 17.46
N PHE A 450 -0.79 -20.18 18.51
CA PHE A 450 -0.63 -19.10 19.50
C PHE A 450 -1.88 -18.81 20.37
N GLU A 451 -2.92 -19.65 20.31
CA GLU A 451 -4.07 -19.57 21.22
C GLU A 451 -3.68 -20.09 22.61
N THR A 452 -4.25 -19.54 23.69
CA THR A 452 -4.09 -20.14 25.02
C THR A 452 -5.20 -21.18 25.27
N ARG A 453 -4.94 -22.18 26.13
CA ARG A 453 -5.94 -23.20 26.50
C ARG A 453 -7.26 -22.60 26.99
N ARG A 454 -7.18 -21.46 27.68
CA ARG A 454 -8.36 -20.75 28.18
C ARG A 454 -9.17 -20.13 27.04
N GLU A 455 -8.51 -19.55 26.05
CA GLU A 455 -9.15 -18.93 24.88
C GLU A 455 -9.80 -19.99 23.99
N PHE A 456 -9.10 -21.11 23.77
CA PHE A 456 -9.65 -22.25 23.02
C PHE A 456 -10.94 -22.77 23.63
N PHE A 457 -10.95 -23.02 24.96
CA PHE A 457 -12.16 -23.50 25.62
C PHE A 457 -13.29 -22.49 25.57
N VAL A 458 -13.02 -21.19 25.75
CA VAL A 458 -14.06 -20.15 25.70
C VAL A 458 -14.69 -20.09 24.31
N ARG A 459 -13.89 -20.14 23.25
CA ARG A 459 -14.36 -20.12 21.85
C ARG A 459 -15.18 -21.36 21.50
N THR A 460 -14.75 -22.52 21.95
CA THR A 460 -15.32 -23.82 21.54
C THR A 460 -16.29 -24.41 22.57
N SER A 461 -16.59 -23.70 23.67
CA SER A 461 -17.38 -24.23 24.79
C SER A 461 -18.78 -24.71 24.38
N ASN A 462 -19.43 -24.00 23.46
CA ASN A 462 -20.76 -24.35 22.97
C ASN A 462 -20.71 -25.56 22.04
N GLU A 463 -19.72 -25.61 21.14
CA GLU A 463 -19.50 -26.72 20.21
C GLU A 463 -19.18 -28.02 20.97
N TRP A 464 -18.32 -27.96 22.00
CA TRP A 464 -18.04 -29.13 22.85
C TRP A 464 -19.25 -29.60 23.68
N GLN A 465 -20.13 -28.69 24.09
CA GLN A 465 -21.38 -29.07 24.75
C GLN A 465 -22.32 -29.78 23.78
N GLU A 466 -22.39 -29.35 22.52
CA GLU A 466 -23.18 -30.02 21.47
C GLU A 466 -22.62 -31.39 21.10
N VAL A 467 -21.30 -31.52 20.99
CA VAL A 467 -20.62 -32.81 20.78
C VAL A 467 -20.92 -33.76 21.94
N LEU A 468 -20.80 -33.29 23.19
CA LEU A 468 -21.10 -34.10 24.38
C LEU A 468 -22.58 -34.53 24.43
N MET A 469 -23.51 -33.62 24.13
CA MET A 469 -24.94 -33.93 24.09
C MET A 469 -25.26 -34.96 22.99
N THR A 470 -24.59 -34.86 21.84
CA THR A 470 -24.72 -35.82 20.74
C THR A 470 -24.19 -37.20 21.16
N GLN A 471 -23.02 -37.25 21.81
CA GLN A 471 -22.46 -38.51 22.34
C GLN A 471 -23.36 -39.16 23.40
N LEU A 472 -23.98 -38.36 24.29
CA LEU A 472 -24.89 -38.87 25.31
C LEU A 472 -26.19 -39.42 24.71
N ARG A 473 -26.74 -38.75 23.68
CA ARG A 473 -27.90 -39.23 22.92
C ARG A 473 -27.59 -40.55 22.20
N TRP A 474 -26.41 -40.67 21.62
CA TRP A 474 -25.95 -41.93 21.00
C TRP A 474 -25.79 -43.06 22.01
N LYS A 475 -25.39 -42.75 23.25
CA LYS A 475 -25.35 -43.71 24.37
C LYS A 475 -26.72 -43.95 25.00
N ASN A 476 -27.79 -43.45 24.39
CA ASN A 476 -29.19 -43.59 24.81
C ASN A 476 -29.48 -43.01 26.21
N ILE A 477 -28.68 -42.02 26.63
CA ILE A 477 -28.85 -41.29 27.89
C ILE A 477 -29.46 -39.93 27.58
N GLN A 478 -30.58 -39.60 28.22
CA GLN A 478 -31.25 -38.32 28.04
C GLN A 478 -30.36 -37.18 28.58
N PRO A 479 -29.90 -36.22 27.74
CA PRO A 479 -29.02 -35.14 28.18
C PRO A 479 -29.64 -34.25 29.25
N GLU A 480 -30.97 -34.19 29.30
CA GLU A 480 -31.79 -33.44 30.27
C GLU A 480 -31.72 -34.02 31.69
N SER A 481 -31.17 -35.23 31.85
CA SER A 481 -30.98 -35.87 33.16
C SER A 481 -29.75 -35.38 33.91
N TYR A 482 -28.81 -34.70 33.25
CA TYR A 482 -27.61 -34.16 33.87
C TYR A 482 -27.77 -32.67 34.22
N PRO A 483 -27.30 -32.23 35.39
CA PRO A 483 -27.27 -30.81 35.70
C PRO A 483 -26.31 -30.09 34.76
N ILE A 484 -26.68 -28.87 34.32
CA ILE A 484 -25.91 -28.03 33.39
C ILE A 484 -24.45 -27.84 33.85
N LYS A 485 -24.20 -27.84 35.16
CA LYS A 485 -22.86 -27.73 35.73
C LYS A 485 -21.97 -28.95 35.45
N GLU A 486 -22.54 -30.15 35.41
CA GLU A 486 -21.80 -31.38 35.08
C GLU A 486 -21.57 -31.52 33.57
N LEU A 487 -22.49 -31.04 32.73
CA LEU A 487 -22.29 -31.01 31.28
C LEU A 487 -21.15 -30.05 30.89
N LYS A 488 -21.07 -28.88 31.52
CA LYS A 488 -19.96 -27.94 31.30
C LYS A 488 -18.62 -28.49 31.80
N ALA A 489 -18.61 -29.22 32.91
CA ALA A 489 -17.39 -29.84 33.43
C ALA A 489 -16.88 -30.96 32.50
N LYS A 490 -17.78 -31.82 32.00
CA LYS A 490 -17.42 -32.87 31.04
C LYS A 490 -17.02 -32.34 29.67
N ALA A 491 -17.66 -31.26 29.20
CA ALA A 491 -17.25 -30.58 27.96
C ALA A 491 -15.87 -29.92 28.09
N PHE A 492 -15.54 -29.41 29.29
CA PHE A 492 -14.21 -28.89 29.59
C PHE A 492 -13.15 -30.00 29.55
N GLU A 493 -13.42 -31.15 30.16
CA GLU A 493 -12.51 -32.31 30.13
C GLU A 493 -12.24 -32.80 28.69
N LEU A 494 -13.29 -32.90 27.86
CA LEU A 494 -13.14 -33.30 26.44
C LEU A 494 -12.33 -32.29 25.62
N SER A 495 -12.54 -30.99 25.87
CA SER A 495 -11.73 -29.94 25.21
C SER A 495 -10.28 -29.95 25.69
N GLU A 496 -10.03 -30.35 26.94
CA GLU A 496 -8.68 -30.45 27.51
C GLU A 496 -7.92 -31.63 26.91
N GLU A 497 -8.58 -32.77 26.71
CA GLU A 497 -8.00 -33.94 26.04
C GLU A 497 -7.59 -33.60 24.60
N LYS A 498 -8.50 -33.02 23.79
CA LYS A 498 -8.19 -32.61 22.41
C LYS A 498 -7.11 -31.53 22.33
N TRP A 499 -7.05 -30.64 23.33
CA TRP A 499 -5.99 -29.62 23.42
C TRP A 499 -4.60 -30.24 23.55
N TRP A 500 -4.47 -31.29 24.37
CA TRP A 500 -3.19 -31.96 24.57
C TRP A 500 -2.83 -32.88 23.39
N ASP A 501 -3.81 -33.56 22.81
CA ASP A 501 -3.61 -34.46 21.67
C ASP A 501 -3.07 -33.72 20.43
N CYS A 502 -3.51 -32.49 20.20
CA CYS A 502 -3.10 -31.69 19.05
C CYS A 502 -1.96 -30.69 19.35
N ARG A 503 -1.40 -30.66 20.58
CA ARG A 503 -0.44 -29.61 20.96
C ARG A 503 0.89 -29.73 20.24
N GLU A 504 1.34 -30.94 19.92
CA GLU A 504 2.59 -31.17 19.20
C GLU A 504 2.51 -30.64 17.76
N GLU A 505 1.39 -30.89 17.08
CA GLU A 505 1.10 -30.38 15.73
C GLU A 505 0.98 -28.85 15.73
N ILE A 506 0.25 -28.28 16.70
CA ILE A 506 0.10 -26.82 16.82
C ILE A 506 1.43 -26.15 17.16
N ASN A 507 2.28 -26.75 17.99
CA ASN A 507 3.63 -26.24 18.25
C ASN A 507 4.49 -26.24 16.97
N ALA A 508 4.39 -27.27 16.12
CA ALA A 508 5.10 -27.29 14.85
C ALA A 508 4.64 -26.18 13.90
N LEU A 509 3.33 -25.90 13.87
CA LEU A 509 2.76 -24.77 13.12
C LEU A 509 3.14 -23.41 13.71
N GLU A 510 3.25 -23.31 15.04
CA GLU A 510 3.76 -22.11 15.74
C GLU A 510 5.24 -21.89 15.39
N GLU A 511 6.07 -22.93 15.35
CA GLU A 511 7.48 -22.86 14.99
C GLU A 511 7.69 -22.50 13.51
N GLU A 512 6.88 -23.05 12.60
CA GLU A 512 6.90 -22.67 11.18
C GLU A 512 6.48 -21.21 10.97
N GLN A 513 5.44 -20.77 11.68
CA GLN A 513 4.98 -19.37 11.64
C GLN A 513 6.01 -18.42 12.28
N GLU A 514 6.67 -18.83 13.36
CA GLU A 514 7.75 -18.06 13.99
C GLU A 514 8.98 -17.99 13.08
N ALA A 515 9.33 -19.07 12.37
CA ALA A 515 10.36 -19.09 11.34
C ALA A 515 10.01 -18.17 10.15
N ALA A 516 8.71 -18.06 9.82
CA ALA A 516 8.17 -17.08 8.88
C ALA A 516 8.09 -15.64 9.45
N GLY A 517 8.47 -15.43 10.72
CA GLY A 517 8.53 -14.13 11.38
C GLY A 517 7.22 -13.65 12.00
N ILE A 518 6.24 -14.55 12.17
CA ILE A 518 4.93 -14.29 12.78
C ILE A 518 5.02 -14.63 14.26
N THR A 519 4.90 -13.64 15.14
CA THR A 519 5.04 -13.85 16.60
C THR A 519 3.73 -13.73 17.37
N GLU A 520 2.64 -13.31 16.74
CA GLU A 520 1.33 -13.13 17.40
C GLU A 520 0.17 -13.10 16.38
N VAL A 521 -0.95 -13.77 16.67
CA VAL A 521 -2.16 -13.81 15.85
C VAL A 521 -3.35 -13.33 16.69
N VAL A 522 -4.03 -12.25 16.29
CA VAL A 522 -5.20 -11.71 17.01
C VAL A 522 -6.44 -11.76 16.11
N SER A 523 -7.47 -12.50 16.53
CA SER A 523 -8.69 -12.75 15.74
C SER A 523 -9.92 -11.95 16.20
N LEU A 524 -10.83 -11.63 15.27
CA LEU A 524 -11.99 -10.72 15.42
C LEU A 524 -13.21 -11.27 16.19
N ALA A 525 -13.20 -12.53 16.62
CA ALA A 525 -14.39 -13.17 17.20
C ALA A 525 -14.73 -12.70 18.64
N GLU A 526 -13.84 -12.00 19.33
CA GLU A 526 -14.02 -11.59 20.74
C GLU A 526 -14.95 -10.38 20.93
N ARG A 527 -15.55 -9.85 19.85
CA ARG A 527 -16.31 -8.60 19.90
C ARG A 527 -17.79 -8.75 20.27
N GLY A 528 -18.27 -9.98 20.49
CA GLY A 528 -19.68 -10.25 20.84
C GLY A 528 -20.05 -10.03 22.31
N ASP A 529 -19.21 -10.43 23.26
CA ASP A 529 -19.66 -10.63 24.66
C ASP A 529 -19.00 -9.71 25.71
N ALA A 530 -18.02 -8.89 25.35
CA ALA A 530 -17.31 -8.05 26.32
C ALA A 530 -18.04 -6.74 26.72
N ALA A 531 -19.27 -6.52 26.25
CA ALA A 531 -20.04 -5.30 26.56
C ALA A 531 -20.83 -5.36 27.89
N ALA A 532 -20.81 -6.46 28.65
CA ALA A 532 -21.54 -6.58 29.91
C ALA A 532 -20.70 -7.21 31.03
N GLY A 533 -19.95 -6.40 31.78
CA GLY A 533 -19.18 -6.93 32.92
C GLY A 533 -18.51 -5.87 33.78
N GLY A 534 -19.31 -5.04 34.45
CA GLY A 534 -18.84 -4.04 35.39
C GLY A 534 -17.98 -4.61 36.53
N ALA A 535 -16.91 -3.87 36.83
CA ALA A 535 -15.98 -4.13 37.92
C ALA A 535 -16.67 -4.42 39.27
N ARG A 536 -16.26 -5.50 39.93
CA ARG A 536 -16.43 -5.67 41.38
C ARG A 536 -15.05 -5.65 42.05
N ARG A 537 -14.87 -4.64 42.90
CA ARG A 537 -13.79 -4.47 43.88
C ARG A 537 -13.64 -5.73 44.75
N ARG A 538 -12.42 -6.25 44.85
CA ARG A 538 -11.57 -6.13 46.05
C ARG A 538 -10.13 -6.50 45.73
#